data_AF-A0A5C7PQ07-F1
#
_entry.id   AF-A0A5C7PQ07-F1
#
_cell.length_a   1.000
_cell.length_b   1.000
_cell.length_c   1.000
_cell.angle_alpha   90.00
_cell.angle_beta   90.00
_cell.angle_gamma   90.00
#
_symmetry.space_group_name_H-M   'P 1'
#
loop_
_entity.id
_entity.type
_entity.pdbx_description
1 polymer ?
#
loop_
_entity_poly.entity_id
_entity_poly.type
_entity_poly.pdbx_seq_one_letter_code
_entity_poly.pdbx_strand_id
1 'polypeptide(L)'
;MSFDNVELHDRVALQQRIPKKDNMAHVTPRFFEETKKTNEIDENGLPVFRTIEYVELLIAGDKGNSPVKRVTQGVKDQFPNEYAMWKSRRVNPDMIGDGIPLSLWPLIPTEMAKALEYMNVFTVQQLAALSDGAISKPGAIGLRDMREKAKAFIDSAKSAAPIAKLEVENKELKQRLELMQTQMEQLVQAVKERESETMVEPKARKAKE
;
A
#
# COMPACT_ATOMS: atom_id res chain seq x y z
N MET A 1 -18.38 -3.29 5.62
CA MET A 1 -17.40 -2.97 4.57
C MET A 1 -16.39 -4.11 4.55
N SER A 2 -16.38 -4.86 3.46
CA SER A 2 -15.57 -6.06 3.24
C SER A 2 -14.08 -5.71 3.28
N PHE A 3 -13.30 -6.46 4.07
CA PHE A 3 -11.86 -6.25 4.30
C PHE A 3 -10.98 -6.98 3.27
N ASP A 4 -11.54 -7.38 2.13
CA ASP A 4 -10.94 -8.39 1.24
C ASP A 4 -9.84 -7.86 0.32
N ASN A 5 -9.40 -6.61 0.45
CA ASN A 5 -8.36 -6.04 -0.41
C ASN A 5 -7.30 -5.22 0.36
N VAL A 6 -6.90 -5.71 1.54
CA VAL A 6 -5.86 -5.09 2.37
C VAL A 6 -4.59 -5.95 2.32
N GLU A 7 -3.46 -5.37 1.94
CA GLU A 7 -2.16 -6.06 1.84
C GLU A 7 -1.79 -6.77 3.16
N LEU A 8 -1.06 -7.89 3.08
CA LEU A 8 -0.69 -8.72 4.24
C LEU A 8 0.00 -7.91 5.35
N HIS A 9 0.85 -6.95 4.99
CA HIS A 9 1.52 -6.05 5.93
C HIS A 9 0.52 -5.13 6.66
N ASP A 10 -0.49 -4.61 5.96
CA ASP A 10 -1.54 -3.77 6.55
C ASP A 10 -2.46 -4.60 7.47
N ARG A 11 -2.72 -5.87 7.13
CA ARG A 11 -3.48 -6.79 8.02
C ARG A 11 -2.74 -7.04 9.32
N VAL A 12 -1.42 -7.27 9.27
CA VAL A 12 -0.59 -7.46 10.46
C VAL A 12 -0.56 -6.19 11.32
N ALA A 13 -0.41 -5.02 10.69
CA ALA A 13 -0.42 -3.74 11.38
C ALA A 13 -1.78 -3.41 12.05
N LEU A 14 -2.89 -3.82 11.43
CA LEU A 14 -4.25 -3.64 11.98
C LEU A 14 -4.58 -4.61 13.13
N GLN A 15 -3.97 -5.80 13.15
CA GLN A 15 -4.24 -6.83 14.16
C GLN A 15 -3.54 -6.61 15.50
N GLN A 16 -2.49 -5.78 15.56
CA GLN A 16 -1.75 -5.55 16.80
C GLN A 16 -2.53 -4.60 17.75
N ARG A 17 -2.78 -5.04 18.98
CA ARG A 17 -3.48 -4.24 20.02
C ARG A 17 -2.63 -3.06 20.48
N ILE A 18 -3.20 -1.85 20.51
CA ILE A 18 -2.50 -0.66 21.04
C ILE A 18 -2.55 -0.74 22.57
N PRO A 19 -1.43 -0.56 23.28
CA PRO A 19 -1.47 -0.46 24.74
C PRO A 19 -2.45 0.64 25.16
N LYS A 20 -3.25 0.37 26.20
CA LYS A 20 -4.23 1.33 26.70
C LYS A 20 -3.55 2.57 27.26
N LYS A 21 -4.26 3.71 27.24
CA LYS A 21 -3.78 5.03 27.67
C LYS A 21 -3.10 5.06 29.05
N ASP A 22 -3.53 4.19 29.96
CA ASP A 22 -3.00 4.07 31.32
C ASP A 22 -1.55 3.54 31.41
N ASN A 23 -1.05 2.83 30.38
CA ASN A 23 0.29 2.22 30.37
C ASN A 23 1.28 2.95 29.43
N MET A 24 1.03 4.22 29.10
CA MET A 24 1.79 4.98 28.09
C MET A 24 3.01 5.75 28.62
N ALA A 25 3.31 5.71 29.93
CA ALA A 25 4.39 6.50 30.55
C ALA A 25 5.80 6.25 29.96
N HIS A 26 5.97 5.16 29.20
CA HIS A 26 7.22 4.74 28.59
C HIS A 26 7.11 4.49 27.08
N VAL A 27 6.04 4.97 26.44
CA VAL A 27 5.79 4.78 25.00
C VAL A 27 5.96 6.10 24.26
N THR A 28 6.93 6.14 23.35
CA THR A 28 7.15 7.29 22.47
C THR A 28 6.61 6.98 21.07
N PRO A 29 5.57 7.68 20.59
CA PRO A 29 5.07 7.48 19.23
C PRO A 29 6.00 8.13 18.21
N ARG A 30 6.41 7.36 17.19
CA ARG A 30 7.13 7.85 16.01
C ARG A 30 6.23 7.71 14.80
N PHE A 31 5.68 8.83 14.35
CA PHE A 31 4.89 8.87 13.13
C PHE A 31 5.79 8.93 11.90
N PHE A 32 5.41 8.21 10.85
CA PHE A 32 6.08 8.23 9.55
C PHE A 32 5.07 7.88 8.46
N GLU A 33 5.43 8.16 7.21
CA GLU A 33 4.61 7.73 6.07
C GLU A 33 5.40 6.77 5.21
N GLU A 34 4.66 5.91 4.55
CA GLU A 34 5.21 4.99 3.58
C GLU A 34 4.38 5.09 2.31
N THR A 35 5.06 5.32 1.19
CA THR A 35 4.41 5.34 -0.11
C THR A 35 4.32 3.91 -0.62
N LYS A 36 3.10 3.37 -0.65
CA LYS A 36 2.85 2.01 -1.12
C LYS A 36 2.29 2.02 -2.54
N LYS A 37 2.72 1.02 -3.32
CA LYS A 37 2.16 0.76 -4.65
C LYS A 37 0.76 0.18 -4.46
N THR A 38 -0.24 0.78 -5.10
CA THR A 38 -1.60 0.24 -5.12
C THR A 38 -1.74 -0.77 -6.26
N ASN A 39 -2.73 -1.65 -6.19
CA ASN A 39 -3.10 -2.52 -7.33
C ASN A 39 -3.77 -1.73 -8.49
N GLU A 40 -4.07 -0.46 -8.26
CA GLU A 40 -4.67 0.44 -9.24
C GLU A 40 -3.64 0.93 -10.26
N ILE A 41 -4.09 1.07 -11.50
CA ILE A 41 -3.34 1.62 -12.62
C ILE A 41 -4.07 2.88 -13.10
N ASP A 42 -3.34 3.96 -13.34
CA ASP A 42 -3.91 5.22 -13.83
C ASP A 42 -4.34 5.13 -15.32
N GLU A 43 -4.89 6.21 -15.86
CA GLU A 43 -5.29 6.30 -17.27
C GLU A 43 -4.11 6.04 -18.23
N ASN A 44 -2.90 6.35 -17.78
CA ASN A 44 -1.65 6.25 -18.52
C ASN A 44 -0.93 4.90 -18.31
N GLY A 45 -1.52 3.92 -17.64
CA GLY A 45 -0.86 2.62 -17.46
C GLY A 45 0.16 2.57 -16.34
N LEU A 46 0.30 3.64 -15.57
CA LEU A 46 1.26 3.74 -14.49
C LEU A 46 0.64 3.23 -13.18
N PRO A 47 1.43 2.54 -12.34
CA PRO A 47 0.95 2.14 -11.03
C PRO A 47 0.67 3.36 -10.16
N VAL A 48 -0.49 3.37 -9.52
CA VAL A 48 -0.90 4.43 -8.60
C VAL A 48 -0.24 4.20 -7.25
N PHE A 49 0.50 5.19 -6.77
CA PHE A 49 1.11 5.18 -5.44
C PHE A 49 0.24 5.96 -4.47
N ARG A 50 0.02 5.42 -3.27
CA ARG A 50 -0.68 6.12 -2.19
C ARG A 50 0.20 6.21 -0.96
N THR A 51 0.22 7.40 -0.38
CA THR A 51 0.94 7.67 0.86
C THR A 51 0.06 7.26 2.04
N ILE A 52 0.53 6.29 2.84
CA ILE A 52 -0.18 5.80 4.02
C ILE A 52 0.58 6.25 5.27
N GLU A 53 -0.17 6.78 6.24
CA GLU A 53 0.36 7.23 7.53
C GLU A 53 0.46 6.05 8.52
N TYR A 54 1.64 5.90 9.15
CA TYR A 54 1.92 4.91 10.19
C TYR A 54 2.42 5.56 11.48
N VAL A 55 2.28 4.82 12.57
CA VAL A 55 2.87 5.10 13.88
C VAL A 55 3.65 3.87 14.33
N GLU A 56 4.91 4.07 14.68
CA GLU A 56 5.74 3.11 15.40
C GLU A 56 5.73 3.49 16.88
N LEU A 57 5.44 2.54 17.76
CA LEU A 57 5.42 2.79 19.20
C LEU A 57 6.75 2.31 19.81
N LEU A 58 7.61 3.25 20.19
CA LEU A 58 8.90 2.94 20.81
C LEU A 58 8.71 2.75 22.32
N ILE A 59 8.91 1.54 22.82
CA ILE A 59 8.79 1.20 24.24
C ILE A 59 10.16 1.36 24.91
N ALA A 60 10.25 2.19 25.95
CA ALA A 60 11.50 2.42 26.65
C ALA A 60 12.04 1.11 27.26
N GLY A 61 13.28 0.75 26.94
CA GLY A 61 13.95 -0.45 27.42
C GLY A 61 13.75 -1.70 26.56
N ASP A 62 12.83 -1.69 25.59
CA ASP A 62 12.57 -2.83 24.69
C ASP A 62 12.74 -2.42 23.22
N LYS A 63 14.00 -2.43 22.76
CA LYS A 63 14.36 -2.06 21.38
C LYS A 63 13.86 -3.08 20.33
N GLY A 64 13.53 -4.31 20.75
CA GLY A 64 13.06 -5.36 19.85
C GLY A 64 11.55 -5.34 19.59
N ASN A 65 10.81 -4.56 20.38
CA ASN A 65 9.35 -4.53 20.37
C ASN A 65 8.84 -3.13 20.06
N SER A 66 8.97 -2.72 18.80
CA SER A 66 8.39 -1.48 18.29
C SER A 66 7.22 -1.78 17.34
N PRO A 67 5.99 -1.97 17.86
CA PRO A 67 4.86 -2.29 17.00
C PRO A 67 4.54 -1.11 16.07
N VAL A 68 4.40 -1.41 14.78
CA VAL A 68 4.06 -0.46 13.71
C VAL A 68 2.59 -0.63 13.35
N LYS A 69 1.87 0.50 13.26
CA LYS A 69 0.42 0.51 13.02
C LYS A 69 0.02 1.62 12.08
N ARG A 70 -1.04 1.38 11.32
CA ARG A 70 -1.65 2.43 10.51
C ARG A 70 -2.27 3.49 11.42
N VAL A 71 -2.09 4.77 11.08
CA VAL A 71 -2.73 5.87 11.79
C VAL A 71 -4.23 5.81 11.52
N THR A 72 -4.98 5.55 12.58
CA THR A 72 -6.45 5.60 12.60
C THR A 72 -6.91 6.76 13.49
N GLN A 73 -8.21 7.08 13.48
CA GLN A 73 -8.74 8.14 14.35
C GLN A 73 -8.40 7.88 15.84
N GLY A 74 -8.50 6.63 16.29
CA GLY A 74 -8.12 6.27 17.67
C GLY A 74 -6.64 6.49 18.01
N VAL A 75 -5.73 6.42 17.03
CA VAL A 75 -4.31 6.78 17.23
C VAL A 75 -4.16 8.30 17.36
N LYS A 76 -4.88 9.07 16.52
CA LYS A 76 -4.88 10.54 16.59
C LYS A 76 -5.43 11.04 17.92
N ASP A 77 -6.46 10.38 18.44
CA ASP A 77 -7.06 10.72 19.73
C ASP A 77 -6.15 10.35 20.92
N GLN A 78 -5.29 9.33 20.76
CA GLN A 78 -4.32 8.92 21.78
C GLN A 78 -3.07 9.80 21.80
N PHE A 79 -2.57 10.23 20.64
CA PHE A 79 -1.35 11.03 20.48
C PHE A 79 -1.61 12.32 19.68
N PRO A 80 -2.51 13.21 20.14
CA PRO A 80 -2.96 14.35 19.34
C PRO A 80 -1.84 15.38 19.12
N ASN A 81 -1.01 15.62 20.14
CA ASN A 81 0.06 16.61 20.07
C ASN A 81 1.20 16.14 19.17
N GLU A 82 1.61 14.89 19.31
CA GLU A 82 2.69 14.28 18.54
C GLU A 82 2.29 14.14 17.07
N TYR A 83 1.04 13.75 16.80
CA TYR A 83 0.50 13.72 15.44
C TYR A 83 0.45 15.12 14.82
N ALA A 84 -0.02 16.14 15.56
CA ALA A 84 -0.08 17.51 15.06
C ALA A 84 1.32 18.10 14.80
N MET A 85 2.30 17.84 15.66
CA MET A 85 3.69 18.24 15.45
C MET A 85 4.31 17.54 14.24
N TRP A 86 4.04 16.25 14.07
CA TRP A 86 4.51 15.51 12.91
C TRP A 86 3.87 16.02 11.61
N LYS A 87 2.54 16.24 11.60
CA LYS A 87 1.82 16.71 10.41
C LYS A 87 2.23 18.14 10.02
N SER A 88 2.47 19.03 10.99
CA SER A 88 2.87 20.42 10.74
C SER A 88 4.30 20.58 10.21
N ARG A 89 5.19 19.61 10.46
CA ARG A 89 6.57 19.61 9.96
C ARG A 89 6.72 19.08 8.54
N ARG A 90 5.63 18.70 7.87
CA ARG A 90 5.69 18.03 6.56
C ARG A 90 5.01 18.83 5.46
N VAL A 91 5.53 18.67 4.25
CA VAL A 91 4.83 19.05 3.03
C VAL A 91 3.60 18.14 2.92
N ASN A 92 2.42 18.73 2.77
CA ASN A 92 1.20 17.95 2.73
C ASN A 92 1.26 16.98 1.52
N PRO A 93 1.11 15.66 1.70
CA PRO A 93 1.12 14.71 0.58
C PRO A 93 0.06 15.02 -0.47
N ASP A 94 -1.08 15.59 -0.06
CA ASP A 94 -2.12 16.05 -0.98
C ASP A 94 -1.64 17.21 -1.88
N MET A 95 -0.58 17.93 -1.47
CA MET A 95 0.07 18.98 -2.26
C MET A 95 1.22 18.46 -3.13
N ILE A 96 1.74 17.26 -2.86
CA ILE A 96 2.80 16.62 -3.65
C ILE A 96 2.27 16.23 -5.05
N GLY A 97 0.96 16.20 -5.24
CA GLY A 97 0.30 15.96 -6.53
C GLY A 97 0.38 14.50 -6.96
N ASP A 98 -0.48 14.15 -7.92
CA ASP A 98 -0.53 12.78 -8.43
C ASP A 98 0.75 12.44 -9.20
N GLY A 99 1.32 11.26 -8.90
CA GLY A 99 2.42 10.75 -9.69
C GLY A 99 3.29 9.71 -9.00
N ILE A 100 4.34 9.30 -9.72
CA ILE A 100 5.34 8.37 -9.23
C ILE A 100 6.36 9.18 -8.43
N PRO A 101 6.57 8.88 -7.15
CA PRO A 101 7.59 9.55 -6.35
C PRO A 101 8.97 9.38 -6.99
N LEU A 102 9.76 10.44 -7.04
CA LEU A 102 11.13 10.40 -7.56
C LEU A 102 12.02 9.43 -6.78
N SER A 103 11.75 9.23 -5.48
CA SER A 103 12.45 8.25 -4.65
C SER A 103 12.25 6.79 -5.11
N LEU A 104 11.15 6.51 -5.81
CA LEU A 104 10.83 5.17 -6.33
C LEU A 104 11.14 5.00 -7.81
N TRP A 105 11.58 6.06 -8.50
CA TRP A 105 11.87 6.01 -9.92
C TRP A 105 13.27 5.43 -10.16
N PRO A 106 13.43 4.26 -10.82
CA PRO A 106 14.74 3.58 -10.88
C PRO A 106 15.81 4.31 -11.67
N LEU A 107 15.41 5.22 -12.57
CA LEU A 107 16.33 5.93 -13.45
C LEU A 107 17.04 7.09 -12.75
N ILE A 108 16.49 7.61 -11.64
CA ILE A 108 17.06 8.78 -10.96
C ILE A 108 17.99 8.40 -9.82
N PRO A 109 19.20 8.99 -9.75
CA PRO A 109 20.07 8.84 -8.59
C PRO A 109 19.42 9.43 -7.33
N THR A 110 19.61 8.78 -6.18
CA THR A 110 19.06 9.22 -4.89
C THR A 110 19.44 10.66 -4.53
N GLU A 111 20.67 11.07 -4.82
CA GLU A 111 21.13 12.43 -4.55
C GLU A 111 20.42 13.47 -5.42
N MET A 112 20.11 13.12 -6.67
CA MET A 112 19.37 13.97 -7.58
C MET A 112 17.88 14.04 -7.20
N ALA A 113 17.30 12.93 -6.72
CA ALA A 113 15.94 12.92 -6.20
C ALA A 113 15.80 13.85 -4.98
N LYS A 114 16.75 13.81 -4.04
CA LYS A 114 16.79 14.76 -2.90
C LYS A 114 16.97 16.20 -3.35
N ALA A 115 17.86 16.46 -4.31
CA ALA A 115 18.05 17.80 -4.87
C ALA A 115 16.77 18.36 -5.50
N LEU A 116 16.01 17.52 -6.23
CA LEU A 116 14.71 17.86 -6.78
C LEU A 116 13.67 18.11 -5.69
N GLU A 117 13.69 17.32 -4.62
CA GLU A 117 12.83 17.51 -3.45
C GLU A 117 13.06 18.88 -2.80
N TYR A 118 14.31 19.32 -2.65
CA TYR A 118 14.65 20.69 -2.21
C TYR A 118 14.14 21.77 -3.16
N MET A 119 13.97 21.47 -4.45
CA MET A 119 13.37 22.37 -5.44
C MET A 119 11.84 22.24 -5.52
N ASN A 120 11.21 21.51 -4.59
CA ASN A 120 9.78 21.21 -4.54
C ASN A 120 9.29 20.40 -5.76
N VAL A 121 10.13 19.52 -6.28
CA VAL A 121 9.77 18.55 -7.32
C VAL A 121 9.83 17.17 -6.68
N PHE A 122 8.68 16.52 -6.55
CA PHE A 122 8.54 15.28 -5.78
C PHE A 122 8.18 14.09 -6.65
N THR A 123 7.51 14.30 -7.79
CA THR A 123 7.05 13.24 -8.69
C THR A 123 7.68 13.31 -10.08
N VAL A 124 7.70 12.18 -10.78
CA VAL A 124 8.16 12.06 -12.18
C VAL A 124 7.31 12.95 -13.10
N GLN A 125 6.01 13.03 -12.84
CA GLN A 125 5.06 13.88 -13.57
C GLN A 125 5.40 15.36 -13.40
N GLN A 126 5.70 15.80 -12.18
CA GLN A 126 6.16 17.17 -11.93
C GLN A 126 7.48 17.46 -12.63
N LEU A 127 8.43 16.52 -12.58
CA LEU A 127 9.71 16.63 -13.28
C LEU A 127 9.52 16.79 -14.79
N ALA A 128 8.62 16.00 -15.40
CA ALA A 128 8.28 16.11 -16.81
C ALA A 128 7.63 17.45 -17.18
N ALA A 129 6.83 18.02 -16.25
CA ALA A 129 6.12 19.28 -16.41
C ALA A 129 6.95 20.54 -16.10
N LEU A 130 8.23 20.40 -15.71
CA LEU A 130 9.08 21.55 -15.41
C LEU A 130 9.25 22.49 -16.61
N SER A 131 9.08 23.79 -16.33
CA SER A 131 9.29 24.86 -17.30
C SER A 131 10.78 25.02 -17.65
N ASP A 132 11.06 25.54 -18.85
CA ASP A 132 12.44 25.78 -19.29
C ASP A 132 13.19 26.79 -18.40
N GLY A 133 12.47 27.73 -17.79
CA GLY A 133 13.03 28.68 -16.82
C GLY A 133 13.49 28.01 -15.52
N ALA A 134 12.83 26.94 -15.07
CA ALA A 134 13.25 26.19 -13.89
C ALA A 134 14.54 25.39 -14.14
N ILE A 135 14.70 24.88 -15.37
CA ILE A 135 15.82 24.02 -15.79
C ILE A 135 17.05 24.84 -16.21
N SER A 136 16.86 26.10 -16.58
CA SER A 136 17.96 26.99 -16.97
C SER A 136 18.60 27.72 -15.79
N LYS A 137 18.18 27.42 -14.54
CA LYS A 137 18.77 28.02 -13.34
C LYS A 137 20.21 27.54 -13.12
N PRO A 138 21.13 28.42 -12.67
CA PRO A 138 22.48 28.01 -12.29
C PRO A 138 22.43 26.89 -11.23
N GLY A 139 23.13 25.78 -11.48
CA GLY A 139 23.11 24.59 -10.62
C GLY A 139 22.18 23.45 -11.07
N ALA A 140 21.35 23.66 -12.10
CA ALA A 140 20.45 22.65 -12.67
C ALA A 140 21.14 21.72 -13.70
N ILE A 141 22.34 21.22 -13.38
CA ILE A 141 23.10 20.32 -14.26
C ILE A 141 22.35 18.98 -14.39
N GLY A 142 22.12 18.51 -15.62
CA GLY A 142 21.45 17.23 -15.91
C GLY A 142 19.92 17.26 -15.77
N LEU A 143 19.32 18.37 -15.35
CA LEU A 143 17.85 18.48 -15.16
C LEU A 143 17.08 18.40 -16.50
N ARG A 144 17.67 18.92 -17.58
CA ARG A 144 17.09 18.86 -18.93
C ARG A 144 16.95 17.42 -19.40
N ASP A 145 18.04 16.66 -19.34
CA ASP A 145 18.07 15.25 -19.71
C ASP A 145 17.11 14.44 -18.85
N MET A 146 17.01 14.78 -17.56
CA MET A 146 16.11 14.08 -16.64
C MET A 146 14.65 14.35 -16.90
N ARG A 147 14.30 15.59 -17.28
CA ARG A 147 12.96 15.92 -17.77
C ARG A 147 12.62 15.12 -19.03
N GLU A 148 13.56 15.03 -19.98
CA GLU A 148 13.34 14.27 -21.22
C GLU A 148 13.14 12.78 -20.94
N LYS A 149 13.96 12.20 -20.04
CA LYS A 149 13.76 10.82 -19.56
C LYS A 149 12.42 10.63 -18.85
N ALA A 150 11.99 11.59 -18.04
CA ALA A 150 10.70 11.54 -17.36
C ALA A 150 9.53 11.57 -18.38
N LYS A 151 9.61 12.44 -19.40
CA LYS A 151 8.63 12.47 -20.50
C LYS A 151 8.60 11.15 -21.27
N ALA A 152 9.75 10.65 -21.68
CA ALA A 152 9.87 9.38 -22.39
C ALA A 152 9.33 8.20 -21.57
N PHE A 153 9.55 8.20 -20.26
CA PHE A 153 9.01 7.20 -19.35
C PHE A 153 7.48 7.25 -19.26
N ILE A 154 6.90 8.45 -19.17
CA ILE A 154 5.44 8.61 -19.15
C ILE A 154 4.82 8.20 -20.49
N ASP A 155 5.46 8.55 -21.61
CA ASP A 155 4.96 8.21 -22.95
C ASP A 155 5.08 6.72 -23.27
N SER A 156 6.17 6.07 -22.82
CA SER A 156 6.30 4.61 -22.94
C SER A 156 5.28 3.88 -22.06
N ALA A 157 5.02 4.39 -20.86
CA ALA A 157 3.99 3.85 -19.99
C ALA A 157 2.59 3.97 -20.58
N LYS A 158 2.23 5.12 -21.17
CA LYS A 158 0.96 5.28 -21.88
C LYS A 158 0.78 4.25 -22.99
N SER A 159 1.85 3.97 -23.73
CA SER A 159 1.84 2.96 -24.79
C SER A 159 1.72 1.53 -24.25
N ALA A 160 2.29 1.27 -23.07
CA ALA A 160 2.21 -0.01 -22.36
C ALA A 160 0.94 -0.16 -21.50
N ALA A 161 0.16 0.91 -21.32
CA ALA A 161 -1.01 0.96 -20.44
C ALA A 161 -2.06 -0.13 -20.70
N PRO A 162 -2.42 -0.45 -21.97
CA PRO A 162 -3.38 -1.51 -22.24
C PRO A 162 -2.85 -2.88 -21.81
N ILE A 163 -1.55 -3.12 -21.97
CA ILE A 163 -0.90 -4.38 -21.60
C ILE A 163 -0.87 -4.53 -20.08
N ALA A 164 -0.46 -3.49 -19.36
CA ALA A 164 -0.42 -3.50 -17.89
C ALA A 164 -1.81 -3.72 -17.27
N LYS A 165 -2.87 -3.10 -17.83
CA LYS A 165 -4.26 -3.31 -17.40
C LYS A 165 -4.70 -4.76 -17.61
N LEU A 166 -4.41 -5.33 -18.78
CA LEU A 166 -4.72 -6.73 -19.08
C LEU A 166 -3.96 -7.71 -18.18
N GLU A 167 -2.72 -7.40 -17.77
CA GLU A 167 -1.96 -8.24 -16.84
C GLU A 167 -2.55 -8.24 -15.43
N VAL A 168 -2.96 -7.08 -14.91
CA VAL A 168 -3.64 -6.99 -13.61
C VAL A 168 -4.97 -7.73 -13.63
N GLU A 169 -5.79 -7.50 -14.67
CA GLU A 169 -7.06 -8.21 -14.82
C GLU A 169 -6.86 -9.72 -14.93
N ASN A 170 -5.88 -10.18 -15.71
CA ASN A 170 -5.54 -11.61 -15.78
C ASN A 170 -5.13 -12.18 -14.42
N LYS A 171 -4.38 -11.43 -13.62
CA LYS A 171 -3.96 -11.88 -12.30
C LYS A 171 -5.13 -11.96 -11.33
N GLU A 172 -6.02 -10.97 -11.33
CA GLU A 172 -7.24 -10.99 -10.52
C GLU A 172 -8.20 -12.11 -10.93
N LEU A 173 -8.38 -12.32 -12.24
CA LEU A 173 -9.19 -13.42 -12.77
C LEU A 173 -8.62 -14.78 -12.36
N LYS A 174 -7.30 -14.98 -12.47
CA LYS A 174 -6.64 -16.21 -12.00
C LYS A 174 -6.85 -16.45 -10.51
N GLN A 175 -6.72 -15.41 -9.68
CA GLN A 175 -6.97 -15.50 -8.24
C GLN A 175 -8.43 -15.86 -7.93
N ARG A 176 -9.39 -15.29 -8.66
CA ARG A 176 -10.82 -15.66 -8.53
C ARG A 176 -11.10 -17.10 -8.96
N LEU A 177 -10.49 -17.55 -10.06
CA LEU A 177 -10.63 -18.93 -10.52
C LEU A 177 -10.09 -19.93 -9.51
N GLU A 178 -8.91 -19.64 -8.93
CA GLU A 178 -8.30 -20.48 -7.89
C GLU A 178 -9.18 -20.53 -6.62
N LEU A 179 -9.73 -19.39 -6.20
CA LEU A 179 -10.66 -19.33 -5.07
C LEU A 179 -11.95 -20.11 -5.34
N MET A 180 -12.53 -19.97 -6.54
CA MET A 180 -13.74 -20.71 -6.94
C MET A 180 -13.48 -22.21 -7.04
N GLN A 181 -12.35 -22.63 -7.60
CA GLN A 181 -11.96 -24.05 -7.64
C GLN A 181 -11.85 -24.61 -6.22
N THR A 182 -11.18 -23.89 -5.31
CA THR A 182 -11.05 -24.30 -3.91
C THR A 182 -12.42 -24.44 -3.23
N GLN A 183 -13.33 -23.48 -3.45
CA GLN A 183 -14.70 -23.56 -2.91
C GLN A 183 -15.48 -24.73 -3.49
N MET A 184 -15.32 -25.01 -4.80
CA MET A 184 -16.00 -26.12 -5.46
C MET A 184 -15.47 -27.47 -4.97
N GLU A 185 -14.16 -27.60 -4.76
CA GLU A 185 -13.54 -28.77 -4.13
C GLU A 185 -14.08 -28.99 -2.71
N GLN A 186 -14.17 -27.94 -1.90
CA GLN A 186 -14.74 -28.01 -0.55
C GLN A 186 -16.22 -28.42 -0.55
N LEU A 187 -17.02 -27.92 -1.50
CA LEU A 187 -18.42 -28.31 -1.65
C LEU A 187 -18.57 -29.76 -2.09
N VAL A 188 -17.76 -30.22 -3.05
CA VAL A 188 -17.76 -31.63 -3.50
C VAL A 188 -17.33 -32.55 -2.35
N GLN A 189 -16.34 -32.14 -1.55
CA GLN A 189 -15.91 -32.86 -0.36
C GLN A 189 -17.04 -32.96 0.68
N ALA A 190 -17.71 -31.84 0.97
CA ALA A 190 -18.83 -31.79 1.93
C ALA A 190 -20.05 -32.60 1.47
N VAL A 191 -20.33 -32.65 0.16
CA VAL A 191 -21.40 -33.51 -0.40
C VAL A 191 -21.03 -34.97 -0.25
N LYS A 192 -19.78 -35.36 -0.56
CA LYS A 192 -19.30 -36.74 -0.34
C LYS A 192 -19.35 -37.16 1.12
N GLU A 193 -18.98 -36.28 2.04
CA GLU A 193 -19.05 -36.55 3.48
C GLU A 193 -20.50 -36.76 3.93
N ARG A 194 -21.45 -35.90 3.49
CA ARG A 194 -22.89 -36.09 3.77
C ARG A 194 -23.49 -37.35 3.15
N GLU A 195 -23.07 -37.73 1.95
CA GLU A 195 -23.50 -38.99 1.31
C GLU A 195 -22.94 -40.21 2.07
N SER A 196 -21.72 -40.12 2.60
CA SER A 196 -21.14 -41.18 3.43
C SER A 196 -21.83 -41.30 4.80
N GLU A 197 -22.28 -40.19 5.40
CA GLU A 197 -23.05 -40.20 6.65
C GLU A 197 -24.48 -40.76 6.45
N THR A 198 -25.14 -40.41 5.34
CA THR A 198 -26.50 -40.91 5.03
C THR A 198 -26.55 -42.38 4.62
N MET A 199 -25.42 -42.99 4.22
CA MET A 199 -25.34 -44.41 3.89
C MET A 199 -25.02 -45.33 5.10
N VAL A 200 -24.72 -44.77 6.27
CA VAL A 200 -24.43 -45.54 7.51
C VAL A 200 -25.67 -45.77 8.40
N GLU A 201 -26.78 -45.05 8.20
CA GLU A 201 -28.08 -45.38 8.82
C GLU A 201 -29.10 -45.78 7.74
N PRO A 202 -29.57 -47.05 7.68
CA PRO A 202 -30.51 -47.53 8.70
C PRO A 202 -30.46 -49.06 8.98
N LYS A 203 -30.21 -49.48 10.24
CA LYS A 203 -30.62 -50.80 10.75
C LYS A 203 -31.01 -50.74 12.23
N ALA A 204 -32.14 -50.11 12.54
CA ALA A 204 -32.72 -50.26 13.89
C ALA A 204 -34.23 -50.02 13.97
N ARG A 205 -35.05 -50.43 12.99
CA ARG A 205 -36.51 -50.57 13.24
C ARG A 205 -37.10 -51.75 12.47
N LYS A 206 -37.28 -52.86 13.21
CA LYS A 206 -38.39 -53.84 13.20
C LYS A 206 -37.87 -55.28 13.32
N ALA A 207 -38.05 -55.89 14.49
CA ALA A 207 -38.71 -57.19 14.69
C ALA A 207 -38.43 -57.74 16.09
N LYS A 208 -39.47 -57.73 16.93
CA LYS A 208 -39.84 -58.67 18.03
C LYS A 208 -40.94 -57.97 18.82
N GLU A 209 -42.21 -58.37 18.76
CA GLU A 209 -42.77 -59.67 19.21
C GLU A 209 -42.35 -59.98 20.66
#